data_AF-A0A7S8E7Y5-F1
#
_entry.id   AF-A0A7S8E7Y5-F1
#
_cell.length_a   1.000
_cell.length_b   1.000
_cell.length_c   1.000
_cell.angle_alpha   90.00
_cell.angle_beta   90.00
_cell.angle_gamma   90.00
#
_symmetry.space_group_name_H-M   'P 1'
#
loop_
_entity.id
_entity.type
_entity.pdbx_description
1 polymer ?
#
loop_
_entity_poly.entity_id
_entity_poly.type
_entity_poly.pdbx_seq_one_letter_code
_entity_poly.pdbx_strand_id
1 'polypeptide(L)'
;MSSEIPYNMPVLELDTDDEQAMKVFKALASETRLRILKFLGSGPHNVSTIAEELDLPLSTANLHLSVLEDAGLLFTDWRPGTRGTQKVCARAFSTITVPFRSTDSHIYRTMDVSMPIGAYADCQVAPTCGLHSETNIISYLDRPSAFYEPEHIYAQRLWFHHGYVEYRFPNRMPPQTTPESLHLSFEACSEAVTHHYNWPSDISVWINGVELGVWTSPADFGGERGMLTPEWVNVDSSQYGLLKVWRVDNMGTFIDGTQVSDVSLSELYVTENDFISVRIGVRPDARHVGGINIFGKKYGNHPQDIVLTIHYV
;
A
#
# COMPACT_ATOMS: atom_id res chain seq x y z
N MET A 1 -22.43 -25.68 2.79
CA MET A 1 -22.67 -24.34 2.20
C MET A 1 -22.08 -23.32 3.15
N SER A 2 -20.77 -23.14 3.06
CA SER A 2 -20.02 -22.07 3.71
C SER A 2 -20.20 -20.83 2.85
N SER A 3 -20.97 -19.86 3.34
CA SER A 3 -21.05 -18.53 2.73
C SER A 3 -19.78 -17.77 3.07
N GLU A 4 -18.81 -17.78 2.17
CA GLU A 4 -17.68 -16.86 2.18
C GLU A 4 -18.22 -15.43 2.03
N ILE A 5 -18.10 -14.63 3.10
CA ILE A 5 -18.35 -13.20 3.05
C ILE A 5 -17.05 -12.56 2.52
N PRO A 6 -17.07 -11.84 1.40
CA PRO A 6 -15.87 -11.22 0.85
C PRO A 6 -15.33 -10.18 1.85
N TYR A 7 -14.09 -10.36 2.30
CA TYR A 7 -13.45 -9.48 3.29
C TYR A 7 -12.89 -8.21 2.62
N ASN A 8 -13.70 -7.51 1.82
CA ASN A 8 -13.42 -6.14 1.43
C ASN A 8 -14.01 -5.21 2.50
N MET A 9 -13.38 -5.18 3.69
CA MET A 9 -13.89 -4.34 4.77
C MET A 9 -13.58 -2.87 4.50
N PRO A 10 -14.59 -1.99 4.49
CA PRO A 10 -14.45 -0.60 4.07
C PRO A 10 -13.49 0.18 4.96
N VAL A 11 -12.96 1.27 4.41
CA VAL A 11 -12.21 2.30 5.13
C VAL A 11 -13.20 3.36 5.62
N LEU A 12 -13.09 3.76 6.88
CA LEU A 12 -13.82 4.89 7.44
C LEU A 12 -12.91 6.13 7.44
N GLU A 13 -13.21 7.09 6.57
CA GLU A 13 -12.58 8.41 6.62
C GLU A 13 -13.42 9.34 7.51
N LEU A 14 -12.77 10.02 8.46
CA LEU A 14 -13.39 10.90 9.45
C LEU A 14 -12.88 12.32 9.30
N ASP A 15 -13.78 13.28 9.09
CA ASP A 15 -13.45 14.70 9.21
C ASP A 15 -13.44 15.11 10.69
N THR A 16 -12.40 15.81 11.15
CA THR A 16 -12.29 16.26 12.54
C THR A 16 -13.38 17.25 12.94
N ASP A 17 -14.01 17.92 11.97
CA ASP A 17 -15.09 18.87 12.22
C ASP A 17 -16.46 18.17 12.40
N ASP A 18 -16.56 16.86 12.11
CA ASP A 18 -17.79 16.09 12.24
C ASP A 18 -18.01 15.55 13.67
N GLU A 19 -19.25 15.61 14.16
CA GLU A 19 -19.63 15.01 15.45
C GLU A 19 -19.36 13.48 15.50
N GLN A 20 -19.40 12.82 14.34
CA GLN A 20 -19.12 11.39 14.22
C GLN A 20 -17.66 11.06 14.57
N ALA A 21 -16.70 11.92 14.19
CA ALA A 21 -15.30 11.73 14.53
C ALA A 21 -15.09 11.74 16.04
N MET A 22 -15.72 12.67 16.75
CA MET A 22 -15.66 12.74 18.22
C MET A 22 -16.26 11.51 18.91
N LYS A 23 -17.35 10.94 18.37
CA LYS A 23 -17.92 9.68 18.88
C LYS A 23 -16.95 8.52 18.69
N VAL A 24 -16.35 8.41 17.51
CA VAL A 24 -15.36 7.37 17.20
C VAL A 24 -14.13 7.51 18.09
N PHE A 25 -13.57 8.71 18.28
CA PHE A 25 -12.40 8.91 19.15
C PHE A 25 -12.68 8.53 20.60
N LYS A 26 -13.84 8.92 21.14
CA LYS A 26 -14.24 8.51 22.50
C LYS A 26 -14.41 6.99 22.60
N ALA A 27 -14.94 6.34 21.57
CA ALA A 27 -15.05 4.89 21.52
C ALA A 27 -13.66 4.23 21.41
N LEU A 28 -12.73 4.75 20.63
CA LEU A 28 -11.39 4.16 20.47
C LEU A 28 -10.45 4.44 21.67
N ALA A 29 -10.72 5.46 22.48
CA ALA A 29 -9.97 5.77 23.70
C ALA A 29 -10.25 4.77 24.86
N SER A 30 -10.17 3.47 24.56
CA SER A 30 -10.26 2.37 25.53
C SER A 30 -9.51 1.15 25.00
N GLU A 31 -8.53 0.70 25.77
CA GLU A 31 -7.74 -0.48 25.46
C GLU A 31 -8.60 -1.73 25.22
N THR A 32 -9.62 -1.96 26.06
CA THR A 32 -10.53 -3.10 25.92
C THR A 32 -11.29 -3.07 24.60
N ARG A 33 -11.78 -1.89 24.17
CA ARG A 33 -12.50 -1.75 22.89
C ARG A 33 -11.58 -1.94 21.69
N LEU A 34 -10.33 -1.49 21.78
CA LEU A 34 -9.32 -1.77 20.76
C LEU A 34 -9.00 -3.27 20.67
N ARG A 35 -8.91 -3.98 21.80
CA ARG A 35 -8.73 -5.44 21.84
C ARG A 35 -9.90 -6.18 21.18
N ILE A 36 -11.14 -5.74 21.44
CA ILE A 36 -12.35 -6.28 20.79
C ILE A 36 -12.27 -6.10 19.26
N LEU A 37 -11.97 -4.89 18.78
CA LEU A 37 -11.87 -4.61 17.34
C LEU A 37 -10.76 -5.43 16.66
N LYS A 38 -9.61 -5.63 17.32
CA LYS A 38 -8.54 -6.49 16.82
C LYS A 38 -8.98 -7.95 16.71
N PHE A 39 -9.63 -8.48 17.74
CA PHE A 39 -10.14 -9.86 17.72
C PHE A 39 -11.16 -10.09 16.60
N LEU A 40 -12.09 -9.14 16.42
CA LEU A 40 -13.08 -9.16 15.34
C LEU A 40 -12.47 -8.96 13.94
N GLY A 41 -11.18 -8.65 13.84
CA GLY A 41 -10.43 -8.70 12.58
C GLY A 41 -10.28 -10.10 11.99
N SER A 42 -10.53 -11.16 12.78
CA SER A 42 -10.56 -12.55 12.31
C SER A 42 -11.92 -12.99 11.74
N GLY A 43 -12.95 -12.15 11.88
CA GLY A 43 -14.31 -12.44 11.41
C GLY A 43 -15.40 -12.14 12.44
N PRO A 44 -16.69 -12.38 12.10
CA PRO A 44 -17.80 -12.18 13.01
C PRO A 44 -17.82 -13.21 14.14
N HIS A 45 -18.02 -12.75 15.37
CA HIS A 45 -18.08 -13.61 16.56
C HIS A 45 -19.30 -13.28 17.42
N ASN A 46 -19.80 -14.27 18.16
CA ASN A 46 -20.86 -14.02 19.14
C ASN A 46 -20.29 -13.37 20.41
N VAL A 47 -21.16 -12.72 21.20
CA VAL A 47 -20.73 -11.97 22.39
C VAL A 47 -20.07 -12.86 23.44
N SER A 48 -20.52 -14.11 23.62
CA SER A 48 -19.90 -15.05 24.56
C SER A 48 -18.47 -15.40 24.19
N THR A 49 -18.18 -15.66 22.91
CA THR A 49 -16.83 -15.95 22.43
C THR A 49 -15.91 -14.75 22.59
N ILE A 50 -16.40 -13.53 22.31
CA ILE A 50 -15.62 -12.30 22.54
C ILE A 50 -15.28 -12.14 24.03
N ALA A 51 -16.25 -12.41 24.91
CA ALA A 51 -16.07 -12.31 26.36
C ALA A 51 -15.06 -13.33 26.89
N GLU A 52 -15.16 -14.58 26.44
CA GLU A 52 -14.25 -15.67 26.81
C GLU A 52 -12.82 -15.41 26.32
N GLU A 53 -12.64 -15.08 25.04
CA GLU A 53 -11.31 -14.88 24.44
C GLU A 53 -10.56 -13.70 25.08
N LEU A 54 -11.31 -12.64 25.46
CA LEU A 54 -10.70 -11.43 26.02
C LEU A 54 -10.63 -11.43 27.54
N ASP A 55 -11.07 -12.52 28.19
CA ASP A 55 -11.18 -12.67 29.65
C ASP A 55 -12.01 -11.54 30.29
N LEU A 56 -13.22 -11.32 29.76
CA LEU A 56 -14.13 -10.27 30.19
C LEU A 56 -15.44 -10.86 30.73
N PRO A 57 -16.03 -10.29 31.80
CA PRO A 57 -17.41 -10.60 32.16
C PRO A 57 -18.36 -10.29 31.00
N LEU A 58 -19.36 -11.16 30.77
CA LEU A 58 -20.31 -11.03 29.65
C LEU A 58 -21.05 -9.68 29.66
N SER A 59 -21.39 -9.15 30.84
CA SER A 59 -22.02 -7.83 30.99
C SER A 59 -21.08 -6.69 30.57
N THR A 60 -19.80 -6.79 30.92
CA THR A 60 -18.76 -5.83 30.54
C THR A 60 -18.48 -5.86 29.04
N ALA A 61 -18.42 -7.05 28.44
CA ALA A 61 -18.29 -7.21 26.98
C ALA A 61 -19.47 -6.54 26.24
N ASN A 62 -20.71 -6.77 26.68
CA ASN A 62 -21.89 -6.14 26.10
C ASN A 62 -21.85 -4.60 26.19
N LEU A 63 -21.39 -4.04 27.30
CA LEU A 63 -21.23 -2.59 27.46
C LEU A 63 -20.24 -2.01 26.43
N HIS A 64 -19.08 -2.65 26.28
CA HIS A 64 -18.08 -2.22 25.31
C HIS A 64 -18.55 -2.35 23.86
N LEU A 65 -19.27 -3.44 23.54
CA LEU A 65 -19.84 -3.66 22.21
C LEU A 65 -20.91 -2.63 21.87
N SER A 66 -21.77 -2.25 22.83
CA SER A 66 -22.77 -1.20 22.63
C SER A 66 -22.11 0.14 22.28
N VAL A 67 -21.06 0.53 23.00
CA VAL A 67 -20.34 1.79 22.73
C VAL A 67 -19.69 1.79 21.33
N LEU A 68 -19.15 0.64 20.91
CA LEU A 68 -18.57 0.50 19.57
C LEU A 68 -19.64 0.51 18.46
N GLU A 69 -20.78 -0.11 18.71
CA GLU A 69 -21.95 -0.10 17.81
C GLU A 69 -22.55 1.31 17.67
N ASP A 70 -22.72 2.04 18.77
CA ASP A 70 -23.21 3.43 18.78
C ASP A 70 -22.27 4.38 18.02
N ALA A 71 -20.97 4.06 18.00
CA ALA A 71 -19.96 4.76 17.22
C ALA A 71 -19.87 4.29 15.75
N GLY A 72 -20.69 3.32 15.34
CA GLY A 72 -20.72 2.76 13.99
C GLY A 72 -19.54 1.85 13.66
N LEU A 73 -18.72 1.46 14.63
CA LEU A 73 -17.51 0.64 14.41
C LEU A 73 -17.81 -0.86 14.31
N LEU A 74 -19.03 -1.28 14.63
CA LEU A 74 -19.50 -2.65 14.55
C LEU A 74 -20.82 -2.75 13.80
N PHE A 75 -20.99 -3.85 13.07
CA PHE A 75 -22.30 -4.36 12.69
C PHE A 75 -22.71 -5.45 13.67
N THR A 76 -23.99 -5.44 14.07
CA THR A 76 -24.53 -6.50 14.90
C THR A 76 -25.78 -7.10 14.28
N ASP A 77 -25.92 -8.41 14.44
CA ASP A 77 -27.03 -9.19 13.89
C ASP A 77 -27.48 -10.24 14.92
N TRP A 78 -28.77 -10.52 14.96
CA TRP A 78 -29.34 -11.50 15.88
C TRP A 78 -29.58 -12.82 15.15
N ARG A 79 -28.82 -13.85 15.53
CA ARG A 79 -28.91 -15.17 14.91
C ARG A 79 -29.49 -16.22 15.85
N PRO A 80 -30.16 -17.26 15.34
CA PRO A 80 -30.51 -18.42 16.14
C PRO A 80 -29.24 -19.09 16.70
N GLY A 81 -29.27 -19.48 17.97
CA GLY A 81 -28.19 -20.18 18.66
C GLY A 81 -28.69 -21.42 19.40
N THR A 82 -27.76 -22.17 19.99
CA THR A 82 -28.04 -23.45 20.67
C THR A 82 -29.01 -23.31 21.86
N ARG A 83 -29.14 -22.11 22.44
CA ARG A 83 -30.10 -21.76 23.50
C ARG A 83 -30.67 -20.35 23.27
N GLY A 84 -31.60 -20.22 22.31
CA GLY A 84 -32.28 -18.96 22.01
C GLY A 84 -31.57 -18.15 20.92
N THR A 85 -31.76 -16.83 20.91
CA THR A 85 -31.10 -15.92 19.96
C THR A 85 -29.77 -15.43 20.54
N GLN A 86 -28.77 -15.28 19.68
CA GLN A 86 -27.44 -14.77 20.02
C GLN A 86 -27.11 -13.55 19.17
N LYS A 87 -26.50 -12.54 19.80
CA LYS A 87 -25.98 -11.37 19.10
C LYS A 87 -24.60 -11.71 18.52
N VAL A 88 -24.46 -11.57 17.21
CA VAL A 88 -23.20 -11.73 16.48
C VAL A 88 -22.70 -10.34 16.11
N CYS A 89 -21.43 -10.06 16.40
CA CYS A 89 -20.79 -8.80 16.13
C CYS A 89 -19.73 -8.98 15.05
N ALA A 90 -19.71 -8.09 14.08
CA ALA A 90 -18.67 -8.00 13.05
C ALA A 90 -18.08 -6.60 13.07
N ARG A 91 -16.78 -6.49 12.82
CA ARG A 91 -16.14 -5.19 12.63
C ARG A 91 -16.69 -4.53 11.35
N ALA A 92 -17.02 -3.24 11.42
CA ALA A 92 -17.58 -2.52 10.28
C ALA A 92 -16.52 -2.05 9.28
N PHE A 93 -15.32 -1.72 9.76
CA PHE A 93 -14.25 -1.12 8.97
C PHE A 93 -12.89 -1.77 9.25
N SER A 94 -12.05 -1.90 8.22
CA SER A 94 -10.68 -2.41 8.37
C SER A 94 -9.71 -1.34 8.86
N THR A 95 -9.94 -0.10 8.41
CA THR A 95 -9.05 1.06 8.59
C THR A 95 -9.89 2.29 8.91
N ILE A 96 -9.37 3.15 9.79
CA ILE A 96 -9.95 4.47 10.08
C ILE A 96 -8.88 5.52 9.77
N THR A 97 -9.21 6.49 8.92
CA THR A 97 -8.32 7.60 8.52
C THR A 97 -8.89 8.92 9.02
N VAL A 98 -8.03 9.80 9.54
CA VAL A 98 -8.40 11.13 10.04
C VAL A 98 -7.45 12.16 9.40
N PRO A 99 -7.84 12.83 8.31
CA PRO A 99 -7.05 13.93 7.78
C PRO A 99 -7.19 15.15 8.70
N PHE A 100 -6.09 15.57 9.33
CA PHE A 100 -6.04 16.84 10.07
C PHE A 100 -5.82 17.98 9.08
N ARG A 101 -6.90 18.65 8.67
CA ARG A 101 -6.84 19.84 7.81
C ARG A 101 -6.71 21.07 8.70
N SER A 102 -5.51 21.66 8.79
CA SER A 102 -5.31 22.89 9.57
C SER A 102 -5.87 24.12 8.85
N THR A 103 -6.59 24.98 9.55
CA THR A 103 -7.10 26.26 9.03
C THR A 103 -6.10 27.43 9.04
N ASP A 104 -4.90 27.28 9.61
CA ASP A 104 -3.79 28.26 9.49
C ASP A 104 -2.43 27.59 9.81
N SER A 105 -1.95 26.74 8.91
CA SER A 105 -0.51 26.45 8.83
C SER A 105 -0.02 26.93 7.47
N HIS A 106 1.26 27.26 7.34
CA HIS A 106 1.91 27.54 6.05
C HIS A 106 1.25 26.68 4.97
N ILE A 107 0.69 27.28 3.91
CA ILE A 107 0.02 26.50 2.87
C ILE A 107 1.11 25.61 2.27
N TYR A 108 1.29 24.40 2.80
CA TYR A 108 2.08 23.35 2.21
C TYR A 108 1.33 23.00 0.95
N ARG A 109 1.72 23.66 -0.12
CA ARG A 109 1.17 23.36 -1.42
C ARG A 109 1.72 22.00 -1.79
N THR A 110 0.85 21.17 -2.32
CA THR A 110 1.21 19.83 -2.75
C THR A 110 1.20 19.80 -4.26
N MET A 111 2.24 19.21 -4.81
CA MET A 111 2.23 18.76 -6.19
C MET A 111 2.24 17.24 -6.15
N ASP A 112 1.21 16.61 -6.68
CA ASP A 112 1.14 15.17 -6.89
C ASP A 112 1.17 14.85 -8.39
N VAL A 113 1.86 13.77 -8.73
CA VAL A 113 1.89 13.20 -10.07
C VAL A 113 1.79 11.68 -9.96
N SER A 114 0.78 11.12 -10.62
CA SER A 114 0.62 9.67 -10.81
C SER A 114 1.23 9.26 -12.16
N MET A 115 2.22 8.38 -12.12
CA MET A 115 2.96 7.88 -13.28
C MET A 115 2.61 6.41 -13.53
N PRO A 116 1.94 6.06 -14.64
CA PRO A 116 1.68 4.68 -15.01
C PRO A 116 2.98 3.85 -15.03
N ILE A 117 2.92 2.63 -14.50
CA ILE A 117 4.13 1.79 -14.38
C ILE A 117 4.77 1.48 -15.75
N GLY A 118 3.97 1.49 -16.81
CA GLY A 118 4.43 1.28 -18.18
C GLY A 118 5.07 2.51 -18.83
N ALA A 119 5.00 3.69 -18.21
CA ALA A 119 5.48 4.95 -18.77
C ALA A 119 6.94 5.28 -18.39
N TYR A 120 7.79 4.26 -18.27
CA TYR A 120 9.22 4.46 -18.06
C TYR A 120 9.88 5.09 -19.30
N ALA A 121 10.87 5.94 -19.05
CA ALA A 121 11.66 6.61 -20.08
C ALA A 121 12.95 5.85 -20.43
N ASP A 122 13.45 5.03 -19.52
CA ASP A 122 14.61 4.17 -19.71
C ASP A 122 14.46 2.87 -18.89
N CYS A 123 15.09 1.80 -19.36
CA CYS A 123 15.13 0.55 -18.61
C CYS A 123 16.35 -0.32 -18.98
N GLN A 124 16.85 -1.04 -18.00
CA GLN A 124 17.80 -2.13 -18.19
C GLN A 124 17.31 -3.30 -17.37
N VAL A 125 16.78 -4.35 -17.99
CA VAL A 125 16.14 -5.46 -17.29
C VAL A 125 16.78 -6.79 -17.68
N ALA A 126 16.86 -7.70 -16.72
CA ALA A 126 17.32 -9.07 -16.91
C ALA A 126 16.19 -10.10 -16.66
N PRO A 127 16.16 -11.22 -17.40
CA PRO A 127 15.23 -12.31 -17.13
C PRO A 127 15.44 -12.97 -15.76
N THR A 128 14.42 -13.59 -15.15
CA THR A 128 13.00 -13.66 -15.57
C THR A 128 12.38 -12.27 -15.67
N CYS A 129 11.59 -12.00 -16.71
CA CYS A 129 11.00 -10.67 -16.93
C CYS A 129 9.75 -10.68 -17.78
N GLY A 130 8.87 -9.69 -17.60
CA GLY A 130 7.70 -9.54 -18.44
C GLY A 130 6.77 -8.40 -18.05
N LEU A 131 5.68 -8.30 -18.81
CA LEU A 131 4.69 -7.24 -18.74
C LEU A 131 3.29 -7.83 -18.87
N HIS A 132 2.39 -7.47 -17.97
CA HIS A 132 0.96 -7.73 -18.08
C HIS A 132 0.21 -6.41 -18.24
N SER A 133 -0.71 -6.35 -19.20
CA SER A 133 -1.77 -5.36 -19.21
C SER A 133 -2.93 -5.80 -18.30
N GLU A 134 -4.02 -5.03 -18.28
CA GLU A 134 -5.28 -5.45 -17.67
C GLU A 134 -5.88 -6.70 -18.33
N THR A 135 -5.60 -6.93 -19.62
CA THR A 135 -6.32 -7.93 -20.43
C THR A 135 -5.46 -9.09 -20.93
N ASN A 136 -4.14 -8.94 -20.96
CA ASN A 136 -3.25 -9.92 -21.57
C ASN A 136 -1.78 -9.74 -21.15
N ILE A 137 -0.96 -10.73 -21.47
CA ILE A 137 0.50 -10.61 -21.49
C ILE A 137 0.89 -9.69 -22.65
N ILE A 138 1.80 -8.73 -22.41
CA ILE A 138 2.38 -7.88 -23.43
C ILE A 138 3.66 -8.54 -23.95
N SER A 139 3.66 -8.95 -25.22
CA SER A 139 4.79 -9.61 -25.90
C SER A 139 5.23 -10.94 -25.22
N TYR A 140 6.46 -11.38 -25.50
CA TYR A 140 7.01 -12.64 -25.03
C TYR A 140 7.67 -12.49 -23.65
N LEU A 141 7.37 -13.44 -22.75
CA LEU A 141 8.03 -13.54 -21.45
C LEU A 141 9.53 -13.83 -21.60
N ASP A 142 10.28 -13.40 -20.58
CA ASP A 142 11.73 -13.60 -20.41
C ASP A 142 12.58 -13.03 -21.54
N ARG A 143 12.04 -12.01 -22.24
CA ARG A 143 12.76 -11.23 -23.24
C ARG A 143 12.82 -9.76 -22.83
N PRO A 144 14.01 -9.21 -22.56
CA PRO A 144 14.17 -7.78 -22.30
C PRO A 144 13.64 -6.89 -23.42
N SER A 145 13.62 -7.38 -24.67
CA SER A 145 13.04 -6.66 -25.81
C SER A 145 11.55 -6.35 -25.65
N ALA A 146 10.81 -7.11 -24.83
CA ALA A 146 9.39 -6.86 -24.55
C ALA A 146 9.16 -5.48 -23.89
N PHE A 147 10.15 -4.96 -23.16
CA PHE A 147 10.09 -3.63 -22.53
C PHE A 147 10.21 -2.47 -23.54
N TYR A 148 10.37 -2.76 -24.83
CA TYR A 148 10.42 -1.75 -25.89
C TYR A 148 9.21 -1.82 -26.83
N GLU A 149 8.26 -2.70 -26.55
CA GLU A 149 7.03 -2.87 -27.35
C GLU A 149 6.08 -1.70 -27.09
N PRO A 150 5.51 -1.04 -28.10
CA PRO A 150 4.67 0.15 -27.92
C PRO A 150 3.55 -0.02 -26.87
N GLU A 151 3.02 -1.24 -26.73
CA GLU A 151 1.98 -1.60 -25.77
C GLU A 151 2.45 -1.59 -24.31
N HIS A 152 3.76 -1.46 -24.03
CA HIS A 152 4.30 -1.38 -22.67
C HIS A 152 3.64 -0.27 -21.85
N ILE A 153 3.17 0.81 -22.50
CA ILE A 153 2.43 1.92 -21.87
C ILE A 153 1.14 1.47 -21.17
N TYR A 154 0.59 0.31 -21.54
CA TYR A 154 -0.62 -0.28 -20.94
C TYR A 154 -0.32 -1.27 -19.83
N ALA A 155 0.94 -1.45 -19.44
CA ALA A 155 1.31 -2.36 -18.38
C ALA A 155 0.64 -1.99 -17.05
N GLN A 156 0.15 -3.00 -16.34
CA GLN A 156 -0.43 -2.96 -15.00
C GLN A 156 0.33 -3.87 -14.02
N ARG A 157 1.14 -4.81 -14.54
CA ARG A 157 2.26 -5.41 -13.80
C ARG A 157 3.48 -5.45 -14.71
N LEU A 158 4.64 -5.10 -14.17
CA LEU A 158 5.94 -5.39 -14.78
C LEU A 158 6.82 -6.13 -13.80
N TRP A 159 7.70 -6.98 -14.31
CA TRP A 159 8.66 -7.67 -13.47
C TRP A 159 9.97 -7.95 -14.18
N PHE A 160 11.04 -8.06 -13.39
CA PHE A 160 12.37 -8.45 -13.85
C PHE A 160 13.23 -8.95 -12.69
N HIS A 161 14.26 -9.74 -12.99
CA HIS A 161 15.12 -10.35 -11.97
C HIS A 161 16.15 -9.37 -11.37
N HIS A 162 16.78 -8.55 -12.19
CA HIS A 162 17.62 -7.44 -11.75
C HIS A 162 17.74 -6.37 -12.82
N GLY A 163 18.28 -5.21 -12.44
CA GLY A 163 18.35 -4.01 -13.26
C GLY A 163 17.37 -2.95 -12.76
N TYR A 164 16.81 -2.14 -13.66
CA TYR A 164 15.95 -1.01 -13.29
C TYR A 164 14.95 -0.62 -14.39
N VAL A 165 13.92 0.09 -13.94
CA VAL A 165 13.07 0.97 -14.76
C VAL A 165 13.20 2.40 -14.23
N GLU A 166 13.30 3.38 -15.13
CA GLU A 166 13.46 4.79 -14.79
C GLU A 166 12.34 5.64 -15.40
N TYR A 167 11.72 6.46 -14.56
CA TYR A 167 10.60 7.33 -14.89
C TYR A 167 11.03 8.79 -14.84
N ARG A 168 10.37 9.63 -15.64
CA ARG A 168 10.57 11.09 -15.63
C ARG A 168 9.28 11.78 -15.22
N PHE A 169 9.19 12.14 -13.95
CA PHE A 169 8.05 12.87 -13.42
C PHE A 169 8.16 14.35 -13.82
N PRO A 170 7.13 14.97 -14.43
CA PRO A 170 7.14 16.39 -14.70
C PRO A 170 7.32 17.17 -13.41
N ASN A 171 8.31 18.06 -13.38
CA ASN A 171 8.53 18.94 -12.26
C ASN A 171 7.62 20.18 -12.40
N ARG A 172 6.49 20.18 -11.69
CA ARG A 172 5.52 21.30 -11.69
C ARG A 172 5.68 22.21 -10.49
N MET A 173 6.82 22.12 -9.78
CA MET A 173 7.15 23.02 -8.67
C MET A 173 7.10 24.47 -9.16
N PRO A 174 6.31 25.35 -8.52
CA PRO A 174 6.30 26.75 -8.90
C PRO A 174 7.68 27.39 -8.67
N PRO A 175 8.10 28.34 -9.53
CA PRO A 175 9.33 29.08 -9.31
C PRO A 175 9.37 29.73 -7.92
N GLN A 176 10.55 29.81 -7.31
CA GLN A 176 10.79 30.46 -6.01
C GLN A 176 10.08 29.79 -4.82
N THR A 177 9.71 28.52 -4.94
CA THR A 177 9.21 27.70 -3.82
C THR A 177 10.33 26.87 -3.22
N THR A 178 10.19 26.52 -1.94
CA THR A 178 11.15 25.66 -1.25
C THR A 178 10.51 24.30 -0.99
N PRO A 179 11.06 23.20 -1.53
CA PRO A 179 10.57 21.86 -1.23
C PRO A 179 10.91 21.52 0.23
N GLU A 180 9.96 20.94 0.95
CA GLU A 180 10.14 20.53 2.35
C GLU A 180 10.20 19.01 2.51
N SER A 181 9.40 18.30 1.73
CA SER A 181 9.47 16.85 1.67
C SER A 181 9.02 16.32 0.32
N LEU A 182 9.63 15.20 -0.08
CA LEU A 182 9.29 14.43 -1.27
C LEU A 182 8.82 13.04 -0.82
N HIS A 183 7.69 12.60 -1.33
CA HIS A 183 7.09 11.32 -1.03
C HIS A 183 6.92 10.53 -2.33
N LEU A 184 7.40 9.28 -2.37
CA LEU A 184 7.22 8.36 -3.48
C LEU A 184 6.50 7.11 -2.98
N SER A 185 5.38 6.75 -3.59
CA SER A 185 4.64 5.53 -3.24
C SER A 185 4.37 4.65 -4.45
N PHE A 186 4.50 3.34 -4.25
CA PHE A 186 4.15 2.32 -5.23
C PHE A 186 3.98 0.95 -4.55
N GLU A 187 3.19 0.07 -5.17
CA GLU A 187 3.04 -1.31 -4.74
C GLU A 187 4.09 -2.19 -5.44
N ALA A 188 4.86 -2.95 -4.66
CA ALA A 188 5.88 -3.86 -5.19
C ALA A 188 6.09 -5.09 -4.30
N CYS A 189 6.72 -6.13 -4.85
CA CYS A 189 7.22 -7.29 -4.11
C CYS A 189 8.38 -7.95 -4.86
N SER A 190 8.92 -9.03 -4.30
CA SER A 190 9.94 -9.84 -4.96
C SER A 190 9.34 -10.60 -6.14
N GLU A 191 10.17 -11.16 -7.02
CA GLU A 191 9.73 -12.00 -8.14
C GLU A 191 10.36 -13.39 -8.05
N ALA A 192 9.49 -14.39 -7.91
CA ALA A 192 9.84 -15.79 -7.95
C ALA A 192 9.15 -16.44 -9.15
N VAL A 193 9.69 -17.57 -9.62
CA VAL A 193 8.93 -18.44 -10.51
C VAL A 193 7.68 -18.87 -9.76
N THR A 194 6.50 -18.54 -10.31
CA THR A 194 5.20 -18.61 -9.63
C THR A 194 5.05 -17.61 -8.47
N HIS A 195 5.28 -18.06 -7.23
CA HIS A 195 5.28 -17.27 -6.00
C HIS A 195 6.03 -18.01 -4.89
N HIS A 196 6.53 -17.28 -3.88
CA HIS A 196 7.21 -17.88 -2.74
C HIS A 196 7.27 -16.92 -1.55
N TYR A 197 6.68 -17.33 -0.42
CA TYR A 197 6.55 -16.51 0.81
C TYR A 197 7.87 -16.25 1.56
N ASN A 198 8.98 -16.84 1.11
CA ASN A 198 10.32 -16.61 1.67
C ASN A 198 11.32 -16.44 0.53
N TRP A 199 11.22 -15.33 -0.19
CA TRP A 199 12.02 -15.03 -1.37
C TRP A 199 12.43 -13.56 -1.32
N PRO A 200 13.46 -13.23 -0.52
CA PRO A 200 13.78 -11.84 -0.27
C PRO A 200 14.39 -11.17 -1.50
N SER A 201 14.11 -9.88 -1.67
CA SER A 201 14.71 -9.06 -2.72
C SER A 201 14.99 -7.64 -2.22
N ASP A 202 16.23 -7.18 -2.44
CA ASP A 202 16.70 -5.86 -2.07
C ASP A 202 16.35 -4.85 -3.18
N ILE A 203 15.24 -4.12 -2.99
CA ILE A 203 14.71 -3.15 -3.94
C ILE A 203 15.23 -1.76 -3.58
N SER A 204 15.98 -1.16 -4.49
CA SER A 204 16.56 0.19 -4.36
C SER A 204 15.74 1.22 -5.12
N VAL A 205 15.73 2.45 -4.59
CA VAL A 205 15.16 3.63 -5.25
C VAL A 205 16.23 4.70 -5.39
N TRP A 206 16.25 5.35 -6.56
CA TRP A 206 17.06 6.54 -6.80
C TRP A 206 16.20 7.70 -7.27
N ILE A 207 16.55 8.91 -6.84
CA ILE A 207 15.96 10.15 -7.34
C ILE A 207 17.06 11.04 -7.86
N ASN A 208 16.95 11.52 -9.10
CA ASN A 208 17.97 12.37 -9.74
C ASN A 208 19.38 11.77 -9.68
N GLY A 209 19.46 10.44 -9.82
CA GLY A 209 20.70 9.67 -9.77
C GLY A 209 21.23 9.38 -8.36
N VAL A 210 20.63 9.95 -7.31
CA VAL A 210 21.02 9.74 -5.92
C VAL A 210 20.27 8.54 -5.34
N GLU A 211 21.00 7.57 -4.79
CA GLU A 211 20.41 6.39 -4.14
C GLU A 211 19.78 6.78 -2.81
N LEU A 212 18.47 6.61 -2.69
CA LEU A 212 17.75 6.91 -1.45
C LEU A 212 18.00 5.83 -0.38
N GLY A 213 18.03 4.57 -0.79
CA GLY A 213 18.20 3.43 0.11
C GLY A 213 17.59 2.16 -0.47
N VAL A 214 17.48 1.15 0.39
CA VAL A 214 17.04 -0.20 0.03
C VAL A 214 15.88 -0.63 0.92
N TRP A 215 14.84 -1.19 0.31
CA TRP A 215 13.81 -1.98 0.97
C TRP A 215 13.97 -3.45 0.61
N THR A 216 14.18 -4.31 1.62
CA THR A 216 14.12 -5.76 1.40
C THR A 216 12.67 -6.24 1.44
N SER A 217 12.11 -6.54 0.27
CA SER A 217 10.84 -7.27 0.18
C SER A 217 11.03 -8.68 0.74
N PRO A 218 10.06 -9.23 1.52
CA PRO A 218 10.24 -10.55 2.13
C PRO A 218 9.88 -11.72 1.19
N ALA A 219 9.09 -11.47 0.16
CA ALA A 219 8.41 -12.52 -0.59
C ALA A 219 7.93 -12.06 -1.98
N ASP A 220 7.58 -13.06 -2.81
CA ASP A 220 6.63 -12.93 -3.91
C ASP A 220 5.26 -13.43 -3.44
N PHE A 221 4.24 -12.55 -3.51
CA PHE A 221 2.90 -12.84 -3.01
C PHE A 221 2.00 -13.35 -4.13
N GLY A 222 1.79 -14.66 -4.17
CA GLY A 222 0.77 -15.35 -4.97
C GLY A 222 -0.01 -16.35 -4.11
N GLY A 223 -0.71 -17.29 -4.74
CA GLY A 223 -1.57 -18.27 -4.07
C GLY A 223 -2.92 -17.70 -3.61
N GLU A 224 -2.99 -16.40 -3.31
CA GLU A 224 -4.21 -15.66 -2.98
C GLU A 224 -4.47 -14.56 -4.00
N ARG A 225 -5.68 -14.52 -4.55
CA ARG A 225 -6.10 -13.53 -5.55
C ARG A 225 -5.97 -12.10 -5.01
N GLY A 226 -5.16 -11.27 -5.67
CA GLY A 226 -5.07 -9.84 -5.37
C GLY A 226 -6.36 -9.12 -5.77
N MET A 227 -6.75 -8.10 -5.02
CA MET A 227 -8.05 -7.43 -5.15
C MET A 227 -8.32 -6.85 -6.55
N LEU A 228 -7.28 -6.37 -7.21
CA LEU A 228 -7.32 -5.76 -8.54
C LEU A 228 -6.69 -6.64 -9.60
N THR A 229 -6.15 -7.81 -9.23
CA THR A 229 -5.47 -8.69 -10.19
C THR A 229 -6.46 -9.23 -11.21
N PRO A 230 -6.21 -9.07 -12.52
CA PRO A 230 -7.11 -9.54 -13.55
C PRO A 230 -7.40 -11.04 -13.46
N GLU A 231 -8.65 -11.42 -13.77
CA GLU A 231 -9.13 -12.81 -13.65
C GLU A 231 -8.35 -13.81 -14.51
N TRP A 232 -7.85 -13.37 -15.67
CA TRP A 232 -7.09 -14.22 -16.60
C TRP A 232 -5.72 -14.64 -16.05
N VAL A 233 -5.20 -13.94 -15.05
CA VAL A 233 -3.93 -14.28 -14.40
C VAL A 233 -4.15 -15.46 -13.48
N ASN A 234 -3.33 -16.50 -13.56
CA ASN A 234 -3.39 -17.61 -12.61
C ASN A 234 -2.98 -17.14 -11.20
N VAL A 235 -3.70 -17.58 -10.16
CA VAL A 235 -3.38 -17.31 -8.75
C VAL A 235 -1.98 -17.76 -8.33
N ASP A 236 -1.40 -18.74 -9.02
CA ASP A 236 -0.03 -19.20 -8.76
C ASP A 236 1.04 -18.16 -9.15
N SER A 237 0.72 -17.19 -10.02
CA SER A 237 1.61 -16.08 -10.35
C SER A 237 1.51 -14.96 -9.31
N SER A 238 2.51 -14.08 -9.21
CA SER A 238 2.49 -12.88 -8.36
C SER A 238 1.18 -12.09 -8.51
N GLN A 239 0.43 -12.01 -7.43
CA GLN A 239 -0.89 -11.40 -7.36
C GLN A 239 -0.81 -9.96 -6.84
N TYR A 240 -0.04 -9.71 -5.79
CA TYR A 240 0.03 -8.40 -5.15
C TYR A 240 1.39 -8.12 -4.53
N GLY A 241 1.55 -6.89 -4.04
CA GLY A 241 2.72 -6.46 -3.31
C GLY A 241 2.37 -5.75 -2.01
N LEU A 242 3.38 -5.10 -1.45
CA LEU A 242 3.22 -4.19 -0.33
C LEU A 242 3.34 -2.76 -0.86
N LEU A 243 2.38 -1.91 -0.51
CA LEU A 243 2.50 -0.48 -0.76
C LEU A 243 3.62 0.08 0.12
N LYS A 244 4.66 0.62 -0.52
CA LYS A 244 5.78 1.27 0.17
C LYS A 244 5.70 2.76 -0.01
N VAL A 245 5.96 3.50 1.05
CA VAL A 245 6.04 4.97 1.02
C VAL A 245 7.45 5.39 1.41
N TRP A 246 8.18 5.90 0.43
CA TRP A 246 9.47 6.54 0.62
C TRP A 246 9.24 8.03 0.89
N ARG A 247 9.85 8.56 1.95
CA ARG A 247 9.79 9.98 2.30
C ARG A 247 11.20 10.51 2.45
N VAL A 248 11.50 11.61 1.78
CA VAL A 248 12.76 12.34 1.92
C VAL A 248 12.44 13.73 2.43
N ASP A 249 13.05 14.13 3.53
CA ASP A 249 12.98 15.49 4.07
C ASP A 249 14.38 16.02 4.37
N ASN A 250 14.49 17.08 5.16
CA ASN A 250 15.78 17.65 5.57
C ASN A 250 16.52 16.81 6.63
N MET A 251 15.86 15.82 7.24
CA MET A 251 16.45 14.93 8.26
C MET A 251 17.00 13.64 7.66
N GLY A 252 16.48 13.20 6.52
CA GLY A 252 16.97 12.02 5.81
C GLY A 252 15.91 11.33 4.96
N THR A 253 16.14 10.06 4.65
CA THR A 253 15.24 9.21 3.88
C THR A 253 14.61 8.14 4.77
N PHE A 254 13.30 7.95 4.63
CA PHE A 254 12.48 7.04 5.41
C PHE A 254 11.65 6.13 4.51
N ILE A 255 11.41 4.90 4.97
CA ILE A 255 10.44 3.97 4.37
C ILE A 255 9.42 3.63 5.46
N ASP A 256 8.15 3.96 5.21
CA ASP A 256 7.04 3.77 6.14
C ASP A 256 7.35 4.30 7.57
N GLY A 257 8.06 5.44 7.64
CA GLY A 257 8.44 6.11 8.89
C GLY A 257 9.73 5.60 9.54
N THR A 258 10.38 4.56 9.01
CA THR A 258 11.69 4.09 9.50
C THR A 258 12.80 4.68 8.64
N GLN A 259 13.80 5.33 9.26
CA GLN A 259 14.92 5.91 8.53
C GLN A 259 15.80 4.81 7.90
N VAL A 260 16.16 4.97 6.63
CA VAL A 260 16.98 4.01 5.88
C VAL A 260 18.28 4.61 5.36
N SER A 261 18.38 5.94 5.26
CA SER A 261 19.62 6.64 4.95
C SER A 261 19.58 8.09 5.44
N ASP A 262 20.74 8.74 5.40
CA ASP A 262 20.91 10.16 5.72
C ASP A 262 20.72 11.06 4.49
N VAL A 263 20.39 10.50 3.32
CA VAL A 263 20.15 11.28 2.09
C VAL A 263 18.97 12.21 2.32
N SER A 264 19.23 13.49 2.13
CA SER A 264 18.33 14.60 2.39
C SER A 264 17.80 15.22 1.10
N LEU A 265 16.72 15.99 1.22
CA LEU A 265 16.07 16.64 0.08
C LEU A 265 16.99 17.61 -0.69
N SER A 266 17.96 18.22 -0.01
CA SER A 266 18.94 19.13 -0.64
C SER A 266 19.89 18.42 -1.61
N GLU A 267 20.11 17.12 -1.44
CA GLU A 267 20.98 16.33 -2.32
C GLU A 267 20.26 15.88 -3.59
N LEU A 268 18.93 16.00 -3.63
CA LEU A 268 18.11 15.53 -4.75
C LEU A 268 17.97 16.56 -5.88
N TYR A 269 18.41 17.81 -5.67
CA TYR A 269 18.37 18.88 -6.70
C TYR A 269 17.00 19.02 -7.38
N VAL A 270 15.91 18.83 -6.63
CA VAL A 270 14.54 18.78 -7.17
C VAL A 270 14.06 20.08 -7.80
N THR A 271 14.71 21.20 -7.54
CA THR A 271 14.37 22.51 -8.13
C THR A 271 15.18 22.85 -9.39
N GLU A 272 16.16 22.02 -9.76
CA GLU A 272 17.14 22.39 -10.81
C GLU A 272 16.78 21.87 -12.21
N ASN A 273 15.82 20.94 -12.33
CA ASN A 273 15.51 20.24 -13.58
C ASN A 273 14.01 20.30 -13.92
N ASP A 274 13.68 20.26 -15.21
CA ASP A 274 12.28 20.24 -15.72
C ASP A 274 11.53 18.94 -15.37
N PHE A 275 12.26 17.89 -14.99
CA PHE A 275 11.71 16.63 -14.54
C PHE A 275 12.50 16.07 -13.36
N ILE A 276 11.85 15.21 -12.60
CA ILE A 276 12.46 14.43 -11.52
C ILE A 276 12.58 13.01 -12.04
N SER A 277 13.82 12.52 -12.16
CA SER A 277 14.05 11.12 -12.48
C SER A 277 13.83 10.26 -11.24
N VAL A 278 13.07 9.18 -11.41
CA VAL A 278 12.83 8.18 -10.37
C VAL A 278 13.21 6.83 -10.95
N ARG A 279 14.23 6.20 -10.40
CA ARG A 279 14.67 4.86 -10.79
C ARG A 279 14.29 3.87 -9.70
N ILE A 280 13.74 2.73 -10.10
CA ILE A 280 13.34 1.65 -9.20
C ILE A 280 13.93 0.36 -9.75
N GLY A 281 14.59 -0.43 -8.90
CA GLY A 281 15.25 -1.64 -9.38
C GLY A 281 15.91 -2.49 -8.31
N VAL A 282 16.53 -3.57 -8.76
CA VAL A 282 17.31 -4.50 -7.94
C VAL A 282 18.72 -4.52 -8.51
N ARG A 283 19.72 -4.20 -7.68
CA ARG A 283 21.10 -4.20 -8.16
C ARG A 283 21.58 -5.64 -8.38
N PRO A 284 22.38 -5.90 -9.44
CA PRO A 284 22.92 -7.24 -9.69
C PRO A 284 23.89 -7.71 -8.59
N ASP A 285 24.45 -6.78 -7.81
CA ASP A 285 25.36 -7.02 -6.69
C ASP A 285 24.70 -6.87 -5.32
N ALA A 286 23.36 -6.78 -5.25
CA ALA A 286 22.64 -6.72 -3.99
C ALA A 286 22.79 -8.02 -3.18
N ARG A 287 22.57 -7.94 -1.87
CA ARG A 287 22.66 -9.12 -1.00
C ARG A 287 21.55 -10.14 -1.32
N HIS A 288 20.34 -9.66 -1.61
CA HIS A 288 19.23 -10.49 -2.06
C HIS A 288 18.77 -10.03 -3.46
N VAL A 289 19.09 -10.81 -4.49
CA VAL A 289 18.69 -10.55 -5.88
C VAL A 289 17.45 -11.40 -6.19
N GLY A 290 16.34 -11.08 -5.53
CA GLY A 290 15.10 -11.85 -5.62
C GLY A 290 14.10 -11.34 -6.65
N GLY A 291 14.53 -10.51 -7.62
CA GLY A 291 13.64 -9.90 -8.60
C GLY A 291 12.69 -8.85 -8.02
N ILE A 292 11.91 -8.22 -8.88
CA ILE A 292 10.93 -7.22 -8.49
C ILE A 292 9.69 -7.34 -9.37
N ASN A 293 8.52 -7.29 -8.73
CA ASN A 293 7.25 -6.96 -9.34
C ASN A 293 6.88 -5.52 -8.98
N ILE A 294 6.42 -4.72 -9.94
CA ILE A 294 5.80 -3.40 -9.71
C ILE A 294 4.37 -3.45 -10.26
N PHE A 295 3.41 -3.03 -9.44
CA PHE A 295 1.98 -3.08 -9.74
C PHE A 295 1.42 -1.68 -10.00
N GLY A 296 0.60 -1.56 -11.03
CA GLY A 296 -0.13 -0.34 -11.39
C GLY A 296 -1.57 -0.39 -10.89
N LYS A 297 -2.32 0.69 -11.14
CA LYS A 297 -3.64 0.92 -10.51
C LYS A 297 -4.74 -0.11 -10.81
N LYS A 298 -4.52 -1.03 -11.75
CA LYS A 298 -5.44 -2.13 -12.10
C LYS A 298 -4.81 -3.52 -11.90
N TYR A 299 -3.88 -3.64 -10.97
CA TYR A 299 -3.28 -4.91 -10.55
C TYR A 299 -2.92 -4.81 -9.07
N GLY A 300 -2.75 -5.95 -8.40
CA GLY A 300 -2.34 -5.94 -6.99
C GLY A 300 -3.49 -5.65 -6.05
N ASN A 301 -3.20 -4.89 -5.00
CA ASN A 301 -4.14 -4.55 -3.93
C ASN A 301 -4.38 -3.03 -3.81
N HIS A 302 -3.60 -2.20 -4.49
CA HIS A 302 -3.71 -0.75 -4.37
C HIS A 302 -4.08 -0.11 -5.71
N PRO A 303 -5.20 0.63 -5.81
CA PRO A 303 -5.64 1.24 -7.06
C PRO A 303 -4.85 2.53 -7.37
N GLN A 304 -3.52 2.45 -7.36
CA GLN A 304 -2.61 3.55 -7.69
C GLN A 304 -1.47 3.06 -8.60
N ASP A 305 -0.98 3.97 -9.44
CA ASP A 305 0.29 3.77 -10.14
C ASP A 305 1.46 4.23 -9.23
N ILE A 306 2.60 4.64 -9.79
CA ILE A 306 3.68 5.24 -8.99
C ILE A 306 3.32 6.70 -8.72
N VAL A 307 3.19 7.09 -7.45
CA VAL A 307 2.80 8.45 -7.06
C VAL A 307 4.00 9.18 -6.48
N LEU A 308 4.33 10.33 -7.05
CA LEU A 308 5.30 11.27 -6.51
C LEU A 308 4.57 12.51 -5.99
N THR A 309 4.76 12.83 -4.73
CA THR A 309 4.20 14.01 -4.06
C THR A 309 5.32 14.88 -3.50
N ILE A 310 5.28 16.18 -3.76
CA ILE A 310 6.19 17.15 -3.14
C ILE A 310 5.38 18.15 -2.34
N HIS A 311 5.75 18.30 -1.07
CA HIS A 311 5.28 19.36 -0.20
C HIS A 311 6.26 20.52 -0.27
N TYR A 312 5.74 21.73 -0.47
CA TYR A 312 6.56 22.93 -0.60
C TYR A 312 5.87 24.16 -0.02
N VAL A 313 6.68 25.17 0.26
CA VAL A 313 6.28 26.50 0.75
C VAL A 313 6.64 27.60 -0.24
#